data_AF-A0A1V1NVU8-F1
#
_entry.id   AF-A0A1V1NVU8-F1
#
_cell.length_a   1.000
_cell.length_b   1.000
_cell.length_c   1.000
_cell.angle_alpha   90.00
_cell.angle_beta   90.00
_cell.angle_gamma   90.00
#
_symmetry.space_group_name_H-M   'P 1'
#
loop_
_entity.id
_entity.type
_entity.pdbx_description
1 polymer ?
#
loop_
_entity_poly.entity_id
_entity_poly.type
_entity_poly.pdbx_seq_one_letter_code
_entity_poly.pdbx_strand_id
1 'polypeptide(L)'
;MPIAKAPNSLSESKAYGQKIRILYQTYLDANNELKNYFDPARYQEIQIYNQPNPLLPGYNPNEEHAIVTGSFRHSSAAPRPFAAFALRNDLNITSQDSNYTSDPFVLVQYFDTVLQKHGMIPFKVVTEDATCGYAFDYLMTAGDPVVAPYPLNEVIGATPPPEIFGKNGNPNQICYWKDHKGQSWTLSGGGQLIEIADAILTETDTNMVKYKVTLASETFQFNHTYLIKVTDPRGYVGTMPFIVGNANSLWRNAHVYVNGNSIVNDHAYFTVTLNPGSQDLSASSFKLYHLETLDMVKVYYWYPLQPSFWLNKNTPGNSTGQVGLSIPWLPDGQITSSDGFPKDMLNRPKSLEITYDVVWPEEVPILKAGETLTFPGGEYREDHPDYPGLPGVLSWAAGQIVYDSLAPTLESENLYYRYLARLFPALIERQVDLAMDQFPEDLKPASKRVDVIMNRWYFKELHAGLQKRIYYDPITEKLGIVGFINDKTLGDDTLTASPPSIYVLQPNILTDREVNTIKVIEGANAQFKAAVDELFHLTSKCC
;
A
#
# COMPACT_ATOMS: atom_id res chain seq x y z
N MET A 1 52.78 -4.45 8.17
CA MET A 1 52.74 -5.74 8.90
C MET A 1 51.69 -6.60 8.23
N PRO A 2 51.99 -7.84 7.83
CA PRO A 2 51.02 -8.68 7.15
C PRO A 2 49.92 -9.07 8.15
N ILE A 3 48.69 -8.70 7.82
CA ILE A 3 47.48 -9.09 8.56
C ILE A 3 47.35 -10.61 8.43
N ALA A 4 47.13 -11.26 9.57
CA ALA A 4 47.08 -12.70 9.71
C ALA A 4 46.07 -13.34 8.74
N LYS A 5 46.49 -14.45 8.12
CA LYS A 5 45.62 -15.35 7.35
C LYS A 5 44.40 -15.72 8.18
N ALA A 6 43.21 -15.47 7.63
CA ALA A 6 41.96 -16.04 8.12
C ALA A 6 42.03 -17.58 8.06
N PRO A 7 41.50 -18.31 9.06
CA PRO A 7 41.46 -19.76 9.00
C PRO A 7 40.33 -20.24 8.08
N ASN A 8 40.71 -21.16 7.18
CA ASN A 8 39.91 -22.12 6.41
C ASN A 8 38.92 -21.61 5.35
N SER A 9 39.39 -21.74 4.11
CA SER A 9 38.70 -22.08 2.86
C SER A 9 37.17 -22.29 2.92
N LEU A 10 36.44 -21.39 2.27
CA LEU A 10 35.14 -21.67 1.68
C LEU A 10 35.32 -21.70 0.17
N SER A 11 35.34 -22.91 -0.41
CA SER A 11 35.33 -23.11 -1.85
C SER A 11 33.97 -22.69 -2.43
N GLU A 12 34.00 -21.91 -3.50
CA GLU A 12 32.84 -21.55 -4.29
C GLU A 12 32.15 -22.79 -4.87
N SER A 13 30.82 -22.86 -4.76
CA SER A 13 30.00 -23.70 -5.64
C SER A 13 28.84 -22.89 -6.20
N LYS A 14 28.97 -22.46 -7.46
CA LYS A 14 27.83 -22.16 -8.32
C LYS A 14 27.08 -23.46 -8.57
N ALA A 15 25.99 -23.71 -7.85
CA ALA A 15 25.01 -24.73 -8.23
C ALA A 15 23.65 -24.45 -7.57
N TYR A 16 22.65 -24.19 -8.42
CA TYR A 16 21.24 -24.34 -8.10
C TYR A 16 21.02 -25.70 -7.40
N GLY A 17 20.45 -25.71 -6.20
CA GLY A 17 19.89 -26.92 -5.58
C GLY A 17 20.74 -27.69 -4.57
N GLN A 18 21.83 -27.16 -4.01
CA GLN A 18 22.47 -27.75 -2.82
C GLN A 18 22.22 -26.94 -1.55
N LYS A 19 21.90 -27.65 -0.46
CA LYS A 19 21.72 -27.14 0.92
C LYS A 19 22.89 -26.23 1.32
N ILE A 20 22.76 -24.92 1.13
CA ILE A 20 23.64 -23.94 1.77
C ILE A 20 23.18 -23.86 3.22
N ARG A 21 23.83 -24.63 4.10
CA ARG A 21 23.72 -24.37 5.53
C ARG A 21 24.53 -23.11 5.79
N ILE A 22 23.88 -21.95 5.81
CA ILE A 22 24.53 -20.70 6.23
C ILE A 22 25.00 -20.95 7.68
N LEU A 23 26.29 -21.15 7.87
CA LEU A 23 26.89 -21.17 9.19
C LEU A 23 26.98 -19.71 9.64
N TYR A 24 26.04 -19.28 10.47
CA TYR A 24 26.07 -17.94 11.03
C TYR A 24 27.33 -17.77 11.86
N GLN A 25 27.98 -16.61 11.69
CA GLN A 25 29.06 -16.21 12.57
C GLN A 25 28.54 -16.11 14.01
N THR A 26 29.34 -16.55 14.96
CA THR A 26 29.01 -16.47 16.38
C THR A 26 30.02 -15.63 17.13
N TYR A 27 29.54 -14.99 18.19
CA TYR A 27 30.26 -14.06 19.04
C TYR A 27 29.98 -14.42 20.49
N LEU A 28 30.94 -14.13 21.36
CA LEU A 28 30.77 -14.38 22.79
C LEU A 28 29.92 -13.27 23.39
N ASP A 29 28.95 -13.61 24.23
CA ASP A 29 28.21 -12.63 25.03
C ASP A 29 29.02 -12.19 26.27
N ALA A 30 28.40 -11.39 27.15
CA ALA A 30 29.00 -10.96 28.41
C ALA A 30 29.37 -12.12 29.36
N ASN A 31 28.73 -13.29 29.21
CA ASN A 31 28.97 -14.50 30.00
C ASN A 31 29.87 -15.52 29.27
N ASN A 32 30.40 -15.17 28.10
CA ASN A 32 31.18 -16.03 27.21
C ASN A 32 30.40 -17.22 26.60
N GLU A 33 29.10 -17.07 26.42
CA GLU A 33 28.31 -17.98 25.60
C GLU A 33 28.29 -17.53 24.13
N LEU A 34 28.27 -18.49 23.20
CA LEU A 34 28.18 -18.17 21.78
C LEU A 34 26.77 -17.74 21.40
N LYS A 35 26.66 -16.54 20.81
CA LYS A 35 25.44 -15.97 20.21
C LYS A 35 25.68 -15.65 18.75
N ASN A 36 24.63 -15.61 17.95
CA ASN A 36 24.69 -15.25 16.52
C ASN A 36 24.49 -13.74 16.27
N TYR A 37 24.72 -12.91 17.28
CA TYR A 37 24.63 -11.45 17.24
C TYR A 37 25.62 -10.83 18.22
N PHE A 38 25.90 -9.53 18.06
CA PHE A 38 26.66 -8.77 19.05
C PHE A 38 25.76 -8.47 20.25
N ASP A 39 26.02 -9.16 21.36
CA ASP A 39 25.38 -8.90 22.65
C ASP A 39 25.60 -7.44 23.07
N PRO A 40 24.54 -6.61 23.19
CA PRO A 40 24.67 -5.22 23.59
C PRO A 40 25.27 -5.01 24.99
N ALA A 41 25.22 -6.03 25.87
CA ALA A 41 25.87 -5.96 27.17
C ALA A 41 27.41 -6.02 27.08
N ARG A 42 27.95 -6.60 26.00
CA ARG A 42 29.39 -6.72 25.76
C ARG A 42 29.92 -5.78 24.70
N TYR A 43 29.25 -5.71 23.55
CA TYR A 43 29.72 -4.99 22.38
C TYR A 43 28.99 -3.65 22.27
N GLN A 44 29.75 -2.57 22.42
CA GLN A 44 29.26 -1.19 22.36
C GLN A 44 29.88 -0.43 21.19
N GLU A 45 29.43 0.81 20.95
CA GLU A 45 29.97 1.69 19.89
C GLU A 45 30.01 1.02 18.50
N ILE A 46 28.96 0.25 18.19
CA ILE A 46 28.87 -0.49 16.94
C ILE A 46 28.65 0.50 15.79
N GLN A 47 29.54 0.49 14.80
CA GLN A 47 29.48 1.36 13.63
C GLN A 47 30.08 0.69 12.39
N ILE A 48 29.70 1.17 11.20
CA ILE A 48 30.40 0.81 9.96
C ILE A 48 31.77 1.49 9.97
N TYR A 49 32.81 0.69 9.82
CA TYR A 49 34.16 1.22 9.68
C TYR A 49 34.30 1.92 8.32
N ASN A 50 34.72 3.18 8.35
CA ASN A 50 34.94 3.99 7.16
C ASN A 50 36.29 4.72 7.25
N GLN A 51 37.18 4.39 6.33
CA GLN A 51 38.48 5.02 6.14
C GLN A 51 38.65 5.28 4.63
N PRO A 52 38.27 6.48 4.17
CA PRO A 52 38.17 6.77 2.74
C PRO A 52 39.46 7.29 2.10
N ASN A 53 40.55 7.45 2.86
CA ASN A 53 41.83 7.93 2.33
C ASN A 53 42.76 6.75 2.01
N PRO A 54 43.01 6.43 0.72
CA PRO A 54 43.78 5.26 0.29
C PRO A 54 45.26 5.26 0.70
N LEU A 55 45.78 6.39 1.19
CA LEU A 55 47.16 6.50 1.68
C LEU A 55 47.33 6.10 3.15
N LEU A 56 46.22 5.86 3.87
CA LEU A 56 46.25 5.43 5.26
C LEU A 56 46.03 3.92 5.37
N PRO A 57 46.61 3.25 6.38
CA PRO A 57 46.34 1.86 6.65
C PRO A 57 44.85 1.61 6.92
N GLY A 58 44.37 0.46 6.44
CA GLY A 58 42.98 0.06 6.63
C GLY A 58 42.01 0.82 5.73
N TYR A 59 42.40 1.11 4.48
CA TYR A 59 41.49 1.68 3.47
C TYR A 59 40.25 0.83 3.27
N ASN A 60 39.10 1.44 3.55
CA ASN A 60 37.77 0.93 3.25
C ASN A 60 36.83 2.14 3.20
N PRO A 61 36.46 2.63 2.01
CA PRO A 61 35.66 3.82 1.87
C PRO A 61 34.14 3.55 1.97
N ASN A 62 33.74 2.33 2.37
CA ASN A 62 32.35 1.87 2.44
C ASN A 62 31.68 1.80 1.04
N GLU A 63 32.25 1.01 0.14
CA GLU A 63 31.75 0.74 -1.23
C GLU A 63 30.34 0.12 -1.20
N GLU A 64 29.99 -0.61 -0.14
CA GLU A 64 28.70 -1.27 0.05
C GLU A 64 27.57 -0.31 0.47
N HIS A 65 27.89 0.96 0.72
CA HIS A 65 26.97 1.97 1.26
C HIS A 65 26.28 1.47 2.54
N ALA A 66 27.04 0.80 3.39
CA ALA A 66 26.47 0.13 4.54
C ALA A 66 26.14 1.11 5.66
N ILE A 67 25.10 0.77 6.42
CA ILE A 67 24.70 1.44 7.66
C ILE A 67 24.50 0.42 8.78
N VAL A 68 24.55 0.88 10.04
CA VAL A 68 24.18 0.07 11.21
C VAL A 68 22.85 0.56 11.76
N THR A 69 21.88 -0.33 11.91
CA THR A 69 20.58 -0.03 12.55
C THR A 69 19.97 -1.29 13.18
N GLY A 70 18.83 -1.19 13.84
CA GLY A 70 18.23 -2.30 14.61
C GLY A 70 18.00 -3.58 13.79
N SER A 71 18.37 -4.73 14.34
CA SER A 71 18.12 -6.03 13.71
C SER A 71 16.63 -6.37 13.68
N PHE A 72 16.13 -6.84 12.54
CA PHE A 72 14.80 -7.45 12.44
C PHE A 72 14.79 -8.88 12.95
N ARG A 73 15.86 -9.64 12.70
CA ARG A 73 16.03 -11.00 13.23
C ARG A 73 15.91 -11.06 14.76
N HIS A 74 16.37 -10.02 15.44
CA HIS A 74 16.35 -9.90 16.91
C HIS A 74 15.47 -8.73 17.35
N SER A 75 14.41 -8.42 16.59
CA SER A 75 13.51 -7.30 16.83
C SER A 75 12.93 -7.27 18.25
N SER A 76 12.81 -8.46 18.84
CA SER A 76 12.25 -8.74 20.15
C SER A 76 13.23 -8.70 21.33
N ALA A 77 14.54 -8.67 21.06
CA ALA A 77 15.52 -8.59 22.12
C ALA A 77 15.53 -7.17 22.74
N ALA A 78 15.71 -7.09 24.05
CA ALA A 78 15.78 -5.85 24.79
C ALA A 78 17.06 -5.84 25.64
N PRO A 79 18.04 -4.96 25.37
CA PRO A 79 18.12 -4.04 24.23
C PRO A 79 18.25 -4.76 22.87
N ARG A 80 17.72 -4.15 21.80
CA ARG A 80 17.74 -4.72 20.44
C ARG A 80 19.17 -4.69 19.87
N PRO A 81 19.74 -5.83 19.45
CA PRO A 81 21.02 -5.86 18.74
C PRO A 81 20.97 -5.08 17.43
N PHE A 82 22.10 -4.51 17.04
CA PHE A 82 22.25 -3.89 15.74
C PHE A 82 22.57 -4.93 14.65
N ALA A 83 22.23 -4.58 13.41
CA ALA A 83 22.62 -5.27 12.18
C ALA A 83 23.26 -4.27 11.20
N ALA A 84 24.20 -4.76 10.40
CA ALA A 84 24.78 -4.01 9.30
C ALA A 84 24.01 -4.31 8.02
N PHE A 85 23.59 -3.26 7.32
CA PHE A 85 22.82 -3.37 6.08
C PHE A 85 23.58 -2.67 4.95
N ALA A 86 24.00 -3.45 3.96
CA ALA A 86 24.59 -2.95 2.72
C ALA A 86 23.48 -2.59 1.72
N LEU A 87 23.64 -1.46 1.03
CA LEU A 87 22.72 -1.01 -0.02
C LEU A 87 23.27 -1.26 -1.43
N ARG A 88 24.56 -1.59 -1.55
CA ARG A 88 25.26 -1.87 -2.80
C ARG A 88 26.16 -3.09 -2.65
N ASN A 89 26.43 -3.74 -3.78
CA ASN A 89 27.34 -4.89 -3.88
C ASN A 89 28.07 -4.93 -5.24
N ASP A 90 28.01 -3.85 -6.01
CA ASP A 90 28.46 -3.74 -7.40
C ASP A 90 29.58 -2.70 -7.59
N LEU A 91 29.93 -1.97 -6.53
CA LEU A 91 30.92 -0.90 -6.56
C LEU A 91 32.35 -1.40 -6.40
N ASN A 92 32.52 -2.58 -5.79
CA ASN A 92 33.82 -3.22 -5.60
C ASN A 92 34.37 -3.78 -6.92
N ILE A 93 35.69 -3.75 -7.08
CA ILE A 93 36.39 -4.44 -8.17
C ILE A 93 36.83 -5.81 -7.64
N THR A 94 36.06 -6.84 -7.99
CA THR A 94 36.25 -8.23 -7.53
C THR A 94 37.17 -9.06 -8.43
N SER A 95 37.46 -8.57 -9.64
CA SER A 95 38.45 -9.17 -10.53
C SER A 95 39.81 -9.20 -9.84
N GLN A 96 40.38 -10.40 -9.68
CA GLN A 96 41.65 -10.65 -8.99
C GLN A 96 42.85 -10.25 -9.85
N ASP A 97 42.90 -8.98 -10.26
CA ASP A 97 43.97 -8.35 -11.04
C ASP A 97 44.54 -7.13 -10.30
N SER A 98 45.36 -6.32 -10.97
CA SER A 98 46.01 -5.14 -10.37
C SER A 98 45.05 -4.04 -9.90
N ASN A 99 43.79 -4.07 -10.33
CA ASN A 99 42.75 -3.11 -9.97
C ASN A 99 41.79 -3.64 -8.89
N TYR A 100 42.00 -4.86 -8.38
CA TYR A 100 41.20 -5.42 -7.29
C TYR A 100 41.10 -4.45 -6.11
N THR A 101 39.88 -4.22 -5.62
CA THR A 101 39.64 -3.43 -4.40
C THR A 101 39.30 -4.36 -3.24
N SER A 102 38.17 -5.05 -3.32
CA SER A 102 37.63 -5.91 -2.27
C SER A 102 36.56 -6.84 -2.83
N ASP A 103 36.33 -7.97 -2.17
CA ASP A 103 35.05 -8.68 -2.28
C ASP A 103 33.97 -7.91 -1.48
N PRO A 104 32.67 -8.02 -1.80
CA PRO A 104 31.60 -7.30 -1.11
C PRO A 104 31.48 -7.70 0.38
N PHE A 105 32.12 -6.93 1.25
CA PHE A 105 32.18 -7.16 2.68
C PHE A 105 32.07 -5.84 3.45
N VAL A 106 31.17 -5.82 4.43
CA VAL A 106 31.04 -4.69 5.34
C VAL A 106 31.94 -4.91 6.56
N LEU A 107 32.77 -3.93 6.89
CA LEU A 107 33.56 -3.96 8.12
C LEU A 107 32.78 -3.27 9.25
N VAL A 108 32.50 -4.02 10.31
CA VAL A 108 31.84 -3.48 11.51
C VAL A 108 32.87 -3.33 12.61
N GLN A 109 33.02 -2.10 13.10
CA GLN A 109 33.82 -1.78 14.28
C GLN A 109 32.94 -1.79 15.53
N TYR A 110 33.52 -2.20 16.65
CA TYR A 110 32.87 -2.19 17.96
C TYR A 110 33.91 -1.99 19.07
N PHE A 111 33.44 -1.66 20.27
CA PHE A 111 34.19 -1.70 21.52
C PHE A 111 33.76 -2.94 22.33
N ASP A 112 34.69 -3.85 22.63
CA ASP A 112 34.45 -5.00 23.51
C ASP A 112 34.71 -4.58 24.95
N THR A 113 33.65 -4.48 25.74
CA THR A 113 33.70 -4.04 27.15
C THR A 113 34.33 -5.09 28.07
N VAL A 114 34.36 -6.37 27.70
CA VAL A 114 35.03 -7.41 28.50
C VAL A 114 36.54 -7.35 28.27
N LEU A 115 36.96 -7.18 27.01
CA LEU A 115 38.37 -7.11 26.62
C LEU A 115 38.97 -5.70 26.69
N GLN A 116 38.14 -4.68 26.93
CA GLN A 116 38.50 -3.27 26.99
C GLN A 116 39.29 -2.81 25.75
N LYS A 117 38.84 -3.22 24.56
CA LYS A 117 39.50 -2.90 23.29
C LYS A 117 38.52 -2.75 22.15
N HIS A 118 38.90 -1.94 21.16
CA HIS A 118 38.20 -1.92 19.88
C HIS A 118 38.52 -3.18 19.08
N GLY A 119 37.49 -3.74 18.48
CA GLY A 119 37.57 -4.83 17.52
C GLY A 119 36.92 -4.42 16.20
N MET A 120 37.20 -5.22 15.17
CA MET A 120 36.59 -5.07 13.86
C MET A 120 36.36 -6.47 13.27
N ILE A 121 35.20 -6.68 12.66
CA ILE A 121 34.82 -7.96 12.06
C ILE A 121 34.21 -7.73 10.67
N PRO A 122 34.61 -8.52 9.66
CA PRO A 122 34.01 -8.49 8.33
C PRO A 122 32.69 -9.28 8.29
N PHE A 123 31.67 -8.70 7.65
CA PHE A 123 30.39 -9.31 7.35
C PHE A 123 30.26 -9.44 5.83
N LYS A 124 30.02 -10.67 5.35
CA LYS A 124 29.79 -10.89 3.92
C LYS A 124 28.45 -10.28 3.51
N VAL A 125 28.43 -9.52 2.42
CA VAL A 125 27.17 -9.03 1.86
C VAL A 125 26.42 -10.18 1.21
N VAL A 126 25.16 -10.33 1.60
CA VAL A 126 24.19 -11.20 0.94
C VAL A 126 22.97 -10.35 0.59
N THR A 127 22.42 -10.60 -0.60
CA THR A 127 21.31 -9.79 -1.11
C THR A 127 20.00 -10.09 -0.38
N GLU A 128 19.74 -11.37 -0.11
CA GLU A 128 18.55 -11.85 0.61
C GLU A 128 18.95 -12.97 1.58
N ASP A 129 18.19 -13.10 2.67
CA ASP A 129 18.23 -14.24 3.58
C ASP A 129 16.81 -14.62 3.99
N ALA A 130 16.22 -15.55 3.22
CA ALA A 130 14.88 -16.07 3.46
C ALA A 130 14.73 -16.73 4.83
N THR A 131 15.82 -17.23 5.44
CA THR A 131 15.78 -17.79 6.79
C THR A 131 15.47 -16.74 7.85
N CYS A 132 15.82 -15.49 7.58
CA CYS A 132 15.68 -14.36 8.47
C CYS A 132 14.55 -13.39 8.03
N GLY A 133 13.81 -13.72 6.96
CA GLY A 133 12.76 -12.86 6.40
C GLY A 133 13.27 -11.64 5.64
N TYR A 134 14.57 -11.56 5.34
CA TYR A 134 15.15 -10.48 4.53
C TYR A 134 15.02 -10.85 3.04
N ALA A 135 13.92 -10.41 2.42
CA ALA A 135 13.64 -10.60 1.00
C ALA A 135 13.18 -9.28 0.35
N PHE A 136 13.04 -9.26 -0.97
CA PHE A 136 12.47 -8.12 -1.72
C PHE A 136 10.99 -8.26 -2.03
N ASP A 137 10.31 -9.10 -1.27
CA ASP A 137 8.88 -9.36 -1.35
C ASP A 137 8.24 -9.06 0.01
N TYR A 138 7.25 -8.18 0.02
CA TYR A 138 6.66 -7.63 1.22
C TYR A 138 5.13 -7.69 1.13
N LEU A 139 4.48 -8.05 2.24
CA LEU A 139 3.03 -7.98 2.32
C LEU A 139 2.57 -6.56 2.66
N MET A 140 1.56 -6.06 1.95
CA MET A 140 0.88 -4.80 2.22
C MET A 140 -0.64 -4.95 2.23
N THR A 141 -1.32 -4.01 2.88
CA THR A 141 -2.77 -3.95 2.89
C THR A 141 -3.26 -2.85 1.96
N ALA A 142 -4.32 -3.09 1.19
CA ALA A 142 -4.94 -2.05 0.37
C ALA A 142 -5.34 -0.84 1.26
N GLY A 143 -5.03 0.36 0.79
CA GLY A 143 -5.16 1.60 1.55
C GLY A 143 -3.88 2.02 2.28
N ASP A 144 -2.86 1.16 2.39
CA ASP A 144 -1.59 1.53 3.01
C ASP A 144 -0.71 2.37 2.05
N PRO A 145 0.04 3.36 2.58
CA PRO A 145 1.02 4.09 1.79
C PRO A 145 2.19 3.18 1.43
N VAL A 146 2.59 3.22 0.15
CA VAL A 146 3.78 2.52 -0.34
C VAL A 146 5.02 3.28 0.12
N VAL A 147 5.77 2.67 1.03
CA VAL A 147 7.01 3.20 1.60
C VAL A 147 8.18 2.31 1.23
N ALA A 148 9.40 2.82 1.28
CA ALA A 148 10.58 2.00 1.07
C ALA A 148 10.70 0.92 2.16
N PRO A 149 11.24 -0.27 1.84
CA PRO A 149 11.45 -1.28 2.85
C PRO A 149 12.54 -0.85 3.82
N TYR A 150 12.53 -1.40 5.03
CA TYR A 150 13.60 -1.16 5.98
C TYR A 150 14.88 -1.92 5.59
N PRO A 151 16.08 -1.32 5.73
CA PRO A 151 16.35 0.00 6.31
C PRO A 151 16.47 1.12 5.27
N LEU A 152 16.09 0.86 4.01
CA LEU A 152 16.17 1.86 2.95
C LEU A 152 15.33 3.10 3.26
N ASN A 153 14.18 2.93 3.93
CA ASN A 153 13.38 4.03 4.45
C ASN A 153 14.17 5.02 5.33
N GLU A 154 15.07 4.53 6.19
CA GLU A 154 15.93 5.35 7.05
C GLU A 154 16.94 6.17 6.23
N VAL A 155 17.42 5.60 5.13
CA VAL A 155 18.42 6.20 4.24
C VAL A 155 17.79 7.26 3.35
N ILE A 156 16.58 6.99 2.83
CA ILE A 156 15.80 7.92 2.02
C ILE A 156 15.34 9.11 2.85
N GLY A 157 14.88 8.87 4.08
CA GLY A 157 14.42 9.92 4.98
C GLY A 157 13.15 10.64 4.49
N ALA A 158 12.99 11.90 4.88
CA ALA A 158 11.75 12.66 4.68
C ALA A 158 11.57 13.21 3.24
N THR A 159 12.63 13.23 2.43
CA THR A 159 12.60 13.81 1.08
C THR A 159 12.96 12.73 0.06
N PRO A 160 11.99 11.89 -0.36
CA PRO A 160 12.25 10.81 -1.29
C PRO A 160 12.73 11.32 -2.66
N PRO A 161 13.73 10.66 -3.27
CA PRO A 161 14.15 11.02 -4.62
C PRO A 161 13.01 10.92 -5.64
N PRO A 162 12.93 11.86 -6.61
CA PRO A 162 11.89 11.87 -7.63
C PRO A 162 11.98 10.69 -8.59
N GLU A 163 13.13 10.02 -8.67
CA GLU A 163 13.34 8.83 -9.49
C GLU A 163 12.60 7.58 -8.99
N ILE A 164 12.13 7.56 -7.74
CA ILE A 164 11.34 6.43 -7.22
C ILE A 164 10.10 6.23 -8.09
N PHE A 165 9.97 5.01 -8.60
CA PHE A 165 8.96 4.67 -9.59
C PHE A 165 8.20 3.42 -9.15
N GLY A 166 6.88 3.49 -9.20
CA GLY A 166 6.00 2.36 -8.91
C GLY A 166 5.01 2.12 -10.05
N LYS A 167 4.55 0.87 -10.19
CA LYS A 167 3.57 0.46 -11.20
C LYS A 167 2.72 -0.72 -10.70
N ASN A 168 1.60 -0.93 -11.37
CA ASN A 168 0.80 -2.15 -11.20
C ASN A 168 1.63 -3.38 -11.63
N GLY A 169 1.63 -4.42 -10.80
CA GLY A 169 2.20 -5.72 -11.18
C GLY A 169 1.24 -6.54 -12.04
N ASN A 170 -0.08 -6.41 -11.81
CA ASN A 170 -1.13 -7.01 -12.62
C ASN A 170 -1.71 -5.97 -13.61
N PRO A 171 -1.62 -6.16 -14.94
CA PRO A 171 -2.19 -5.22 -15.90
C PRO A 171 -3.72 -5.17 -15.90
N ASN A 172 -4.38 -6.21 -15.37
CA ASN A 172 -5.85 -6.31 -15.34
C ASN A 172 -6.47 -5.71 -14.08
N GLN A 173 -5.67 -5.14 -13.16
CA GLN A 173 -6.15 -4.54 -11.93
C GLN A 173 -5.26 -3.38 -11.49
N ILE A 174 -5.88 -2.24 -11.18
CA ILE A 174 -5.17 -1.11 -10.59
C ILE A 174 -4.91 -1.40 -9.10
N CYS A 175 -3.64 -1.59 -8.77
CA CYS A 175 -3.17 -1.80 -7.40
C CYS A 175 -2.34 -0.62 -6.89
N TYR A 176 -1.77 0.18 -7.79
CA TYR A 176 -0.88 1.29 -7.50
C TYR A 176 -1.48 2.62 -7.94
N TRP A 177 -1.38 3.62 -7.08
CA TRP A 177 -1.78 5.00 -7.38
C TRP A 177 -0.92 6.00 -6.64
N LYS A 178 -0.87 7.23 -7.15
CA LYS A 178 -0.11 8.32 -6.57
C LYS A 178 -1.04 9.51 -6.35
N ASP A 179 -1.04 10.04 -5.13
CA ASP A 179 -1.90 11.16 -4.78
C ASP A 179 -1.37 12.50 -5.34
N HIS A 180 -2.12 13.57 -5.13
CA HIS A 180 -1.76 14.92 -5.60
C HIS A 180 -0.48 15.48 -4.96
N LYS A 181 -0.02 14.93 -3.82
CA LYS A 181 1.24 15.29 -3.16
C LYS A 181 2.40 14.43 -3.62
N GLY A 182 2.13 13.39 -4.40
CA GLY A 182 3.11 12.43 -4.87
C GLY A 182 3.37 11.27 -3.89
N GLN A 183 2.54 11.07 -2.88
CA GLN A 183 2.62 9.85 -2.07
C GLN A 183 2.02 8.68 -2.85
N SER A 184 2.73 7.56 -2.87
CA SER A 184 2.27 6.32 -3.49
C SER A 184 1.41 5.52 -2.52
N TRP A 185 0.37 4.88 -3.03
CA TRP A 185 -0.63 4.14 -2.27
C TRP A 185 -0.93 2.81 -2.95
N THR A 186 -1.23 1.80 -2.13
CA THR A 186 -1.86 0.56 -2.59
C THR A 186 -3.37 0.75 -2.59
N LEU A 187 -4.06 0.36 -3.66
CA LEU A 187 -5.50 0.61 -3.82
C LEU A 187 -6.38 -0.64 -3.71
N SER A 188 -5.85 -1.78 -4.13
CA SER A 188 -6.60 -3.03 -4.18
C SER A 188 -5.67 -4.22 -3.94
N GLY A 189 -6.24 -5.29 -3.39
CA GLY A 189 -5.54 -6.53 -3.13
C GLY A 189 -6.27 -7.74 -3.73
N GLY A 190 -5.54 -8.85 -3.86
CA GLY A 190 -6.06 -10.11 -4.40
C GLY A 190 -6.32 -11.16 -3.33
N GLY A 191 -5.94 -10.87 -2.07
CA GLY A 191 -6.09 -11.79 -0.94
C GLY A 191 -7.33 -11.54 -0.11
N GLN A 192 -8.13 -12.58 0.08
CA GLN A 192 -9.24 -12.62 1.05
C GLN A 192 -8.78 -13.30 2.34
N LEU A 193 -9.15 -12.73 3.49
CA LEU A 193 -8.82 -13.31 4.80
C LEU A 193 -9.65 -14.58 5.04
N ILE A 194 -8.97 -15.64 5.47
CA ILE A 194 -9.56 -16.93 5.85
C ILE A 194 -9.54 -17.04 7.37
N GLU A 195 -10.69 -17.31 7.97
CA GLU A 195 -10.82 -17.41 9.42
C GLU A 195 -10.12 -18.67 9.98
N ILE A 196 -9.26 -18.45 10.97
CA ILE A 196 -8.56 -19.50 11.72
C ILE A 196 -9.30 -19.73 13.04
N ALA A 197 -9.83 -20.94 13.24
CA ALA A 197 -10.50 -21.31 14.48
C ALA A 197 -9.52 -21.62 15.61
N ASP A 198 -8.39 -22.27 15.30
CA ASP A 198 -7.46 -22.73 16.32
C ASP A 198 -6.03 -22.87 15.80
N ALA A 199 -5.05 -22.72 16.70
CA ALA A 199 -3.63 -22.98 16.43
C ALA A 199 -3.02 -23.71 17.62
N ILE A 200 -2.71 -25.00 17.43
CA ILE A 200 -2.20 -25.88 18.49
C ILE A 200 -0.72 -26.16 18.25
N LEU A 201 0.11 -25.90 19.25
CA LEU A 201 1.51 -26.33 19.28
C LEU A 201 1.60 -27.87 19.23
N THR A 202 2.31 -28.41 18.24
CA THR A 202 2.40 -29.87 18.02
C THR A 202 3.81 -30.42 18.20
N GLU A 203 4.84 -29.62 17.95
CA GLU A 203 6.23 -30.05 18.04
C GLU A 203 7.13 -28.87 18.44
N THR A 204 8.16 -29.15 19.24
CA THR A 204 9.17 -28.17 19.65
C THR A 204 10.54 -28.84 19.64
N ASP A 205 11.50 -28.18 18.99
CA ASP A 205 12.92 -28.49 18.98
C ASP A 205 13.71 -27.19 19.23
N THR A 206 15.00 -27.32 19.51
CA THR A 206 15.96 -26.25 19.81
C THR A 206 15.92 -25.09 18.82
N ASN A 207 15.60 -25.35 17.54
CA ASN A 207 15.59 -24.35 16.47
C ASN A 207 14.27 -24.30 15.70
N MET A 208 13.22 -24.99 16.16
CA MET A 208 12.00 -25.15 15.38
C MET A 208 10.79 -25.33 16.28
N VAL A 209 9.69 -24.68 15.93
CA VAL A 209 8.38 -24.88 16.57
C VAL A 209 7.34 -25.16 15.49
N LYS A 210 6.44 -26.12 15.69
CA LYS A 210 5.36 -26.41 14.74
C LYS A 210 3.99 -26.21 15.36
N TYR A 211 3.11 -25.57 14.60
CA TYR A 211 1.71 -25.41 14.94
C TYR A 211 0.83 -26.11 13.91
N LYS A 212 -0.17 -26.85 14.39
CA LYS A 212 -1.31 -27.23 13.56
C LYS A 212 -2.33 -26.10 13.62
N VAL A 213 -2.56 -25.46 12.48
CA VAL A 213 -3.51 -24.37 12.32
C VAL A 213 -4.77 -24.92 11.65
N THR A 214 -5.93 -24.66 12.25
CA THR A 214 -7.24 -25.18 11.84
C THR A 214 -8.13 -24.01 11.41
N LEU A 215 -8.74 -24.14 10.23
CA LEU A 215 -9.67 -23.18 9.64
C LEU A 215 -11.07 -23.34 10.27
N ALA A 216 -11.84 -22.25 10.35
CA ALA A 216 -13.14 -22.26 11.01
C ALA A 216 -14.23 -22.96 10.20
N SER A 217 -14.42 -22.57 8.94
CA SER A 217 -15.49 -23.10 8.08
C SER A 217 -15.04 -23.47 6.67
N GLU A 218 -13.81 -23.13 6.30
CA GLU A 218 -13.31 -23.27 4.93
C GLU A 218 -12.33 -24.45 4.78
N THR A 219 -12.15 -24.88 3.55
CA THR A 219 -11.19 -25.93 3.19
C THR A 219 -10.26 -25.45 2.10
N PHE A 220 -9.04 -25.99 2.10
CA PHE A 220 -8.07 -25.69 1.06
C PHE A 220 -8.51 -26.18 -0.32
N GLN A 221 -8.29 -25.33 -1.32
CA GLN A 221 -8.48 -25.64 -2.74
C GLN A 221 -7.15 -26.04 -3.37
N PHE A 222 -7.12 -27.19 -4.04
CA PHE A 222 -5.91 -27.71 -4.68
C PHE A 222 -5.38 -26.76 -5.77
N ASN A 223 -4.05 -26.58 -5.83
CA ASN A 223 -3.36 -25.71 -6.78
C ASN A 223 -3.70 -24.21 -6.65
N HIS A 224 -4.35 -23.80 -5.56
CA HIS A 224 -4.54 -22.39 -5.22
C HIS A 224 -3.41 -21.88 -4.34
N THR A 225 -3.16 -20.57 -4.42
CA THR A 225 -2.13 -19.88 -3.65
C THR A 225 -2.72 -19.29 -2.38
N TYR A 226 -2.04 -19.52 -1.27
CA TYR A 226 -2.37 -18.95 0.02
C TYR A 226 -1.14 -18.27 0.62
N LEU A 227 -1.35 -17.28 1.48
CA LEU A 227 -0.30 -16.58 2.18
C LEU A 227 -0.58 -16.63 3.68
N ILE A 228 0.36 -17.18 4.45
CA ILE A 228 0.31 -17.16 5.91
C ILE A 228 1.17 -16.01 6.42
N LYS A 229 0.61 -15.20 7.30
CA LYS A 229 1.30 -14.17 8.09
C LYS A 229 1.33 -14.61 9.54
N VAL A 230 2.50 -14.50 10.17
CA VAL A 230 2.70 -14.85 11.57
C VAL A 230 3.19 -13.63 12.35
N THR A 231 2.59 -13.42 13.50
CA THR A 231 2.96 -12.39 14.48
C THR A 231 3.08 -13.02 15.85
N ASP A 232 3.93 -12.47 16.71
CA ASP A 232 4.07 -12.87 18.10
C ASP A 232 3.91 -11.63 19.00
N PRO A 233 3.96 -11.76 20.34
CA PRO A 233 3.83 -10.62 21.25
C PRO A 233 4.86 -9.50 21.04
N ARG A 234 5.90 -9.75 20.24
CA ARG A 234 7.03 -8.85 19.96
C ARG A 234 6.89 -8.19 18.58
N GLY A 235 5.95 -8.66 17.77
CA GLY A 235 5.54 -8.06 16.50
C GLY A 235 5.52 -9.05 15.34
N TYR A 236 5.89 -8.56 14.15
CA TYR A 236 5.92 -9.35 12.93
C TYR A 236 7.02 -10.43 12.97
N VAL A 237 6.64 -11.69 12.71
CA VAL A 237 7.58 -12.82 12.62
C VAL A 237 7.97 -13.09 11.17
N GLY A 238 6.97 -13.12 10.27
CA GLY A 238 7.21 -13.37 8.86
C GLY A 238 5.94 -13.72 8.09
N THR A 239 6.07 -13.79 6.78
CA THR A 239 5.04 -14.28 5.86
C THR A 239 5.61 -15.38 4.98
N MET A 240 4.73 -16.23 4.47
CA MET A 240 5.11 -17.17 3.42
C MET A 240 3.93 -17.44 2.48
N PRO A 241 4.09 -17.25 1.17
CA PRO A 241 3.18 -17.78 0.18
C PRO A 241 3.42 -19.29 -0.04
N PHE A 242 2.36 -20.06 -0.22
CA PHE A 242 2.42 -21.48 -0.56
C PHE A 242 1.28 -21.88 -1.49
N ILE A 243 1.51 -22.93 -2.27
CA ILE A 243 0.52 -23.51 -3.18
C ILE A 243 0.10 -24.87 -2.62
N VAL A 244 -1.20 -25.09 -2.46
CA VAL A 244 -1.75 -26.37 -1.99
C VAL A 244 -1.42 -27.46 -3.00
N GLY A 245 -0.84 -28.57 -2.52
CA GLY A 245 -0.37 -29.66 -3.37
C GLY A 245 1.03 -29.48 -3.96
N ASN A 246 1.75 -28.41 -3.62
CA ASN A 246 3.11 -28.16 -4.10
C ASN A 246 4.12 -27.99 -2.94
N ALA A 247 5.29 -28.63 -3.05
CA ALA A 247 6.35 -28.48 -2.08
C ALA A 247 7.32 -27.38 -2.52
N ASN A 248 7.31 -26.24 -1.82
CA ASN A 248 8.31 -25.22 -2.06
C ASN A 248 9.60 -25.52 -1.27
N SER A 249 10.50 -26.31 -1.86
CA SER A 249 11.72 -26.78 -1.19
C SER A 249 12.75 -25.69 -0.91
N LEU A 250 12.68 -24.56 -1.63
CA LEU A 250 13.60 -23.42 -1.47
C LEU A 250 13.42 -22.71 -0.12
N TRP A 251 12.23 -22.82 0.47
CA TRP A 251 11.85 -22.07 1.68
C TRP A 251 11.79 -22.92 2.94
N ARG A 252 12.26 -24.19 2.90
CA ARG A 252 12.19 -25.11 4.06
C ARG A 252 12.83 -24.58 5.34
N ASN A 253 13.80 -23.68 5.20
CA ASN A 253 14.49 -23.06 6.33
C ASN A 253 14.04 -21.61 6.58
N ALA A 254 13.00 -21.14 5.90
CA ALA A 254 12.44 -19.82 6.15
C ALA A 254 11.93 -19.71 7.59
N HIS A 255 11.93 -18.50 8.14
CA HIS A 255 11.45 -18.26 9.51
C HIS A 255 10.00 -18.73 9.69
N VAL A 256 9.18 -18.60 8.66
CA VAL A 256 7.83 -19.17 8.56
C VAL A 256 7.83 -20.14 7.38
N TYR A 257 7.47 -21.39 7.62
CA TYR A 257 7.42 -22.42 6.59
C TYR A 257 6.12 -23.23 6.61
N VAL A 258 5.51 -23.40 5.44
CA VAL A 258 4.38 -24.28 5.18
C VAL A 258 4.73 -25.23 4.03
N ASN A 259 4.57 -26.52 4.26
CA ASN A 259 4.72 -27.52 3.20
C ASN A 259 3.39 -27.74 2.47
N GLY A 260 3.16 -26.98 1.40
CA GLY A 260 1.92 -27.06 0.61
C GLY A 260 1.59 -28.47 0.09
N ASN A 261 2.59 -29.32 -0.19
CA ASN A 261 2.38 -30.70 -0.61
C ASN A 261 1.80 -31.62 0.47
N SER A 262 1.88 -31.23 1.75
CA SER A 262 1.26 -31.98 2.85
C SER A 262 -0.19 -31.57 3.09
N ILE A 263 -0.67 -30.54 2.39
CA ILE A 263 -2.05 -30.07 2.46
C ILE A 263 -2.85 -30.84 1.41
N VAL A 264 -3.87 -31.56 1.87
CA VAL A 264 -4.79 -32.30 1.01
C VAL A 264 -6.00 -31.41 0.75
N ASN A 265 -6.59 -31.52 -0.45
CA ASN A 265 -7.85 -30.85 -0.76
C ASN A 265 -8.91 -31.22 0.28
N ASP A 266 -9.81 -30.29 0.60
CA ASP A 266 -10.91 -30.51 1.56
C ASP A 266 -10.46 -30.67 3.04
N HIS A 267 -9.18 -30.49 3.35
CA HIS A 267 -8.72 -30.36 4.73
C HIS A 267 -8.96 -28.94 5.23
N ALA A 268 -9.43 -28.83 6.47
CA ALA A 268 -9.57 -27.58 7.21
C ALA A 268 -8.37 -27.30 8.12
N TYR A 269 -7.18 -27.87 7.86
CA TYR A 269 -5.99 -27.60 8.66
C TYR A 269 -4.69 -27.78 7.90
N PHE A 270 -3.63 -27.16 8.39
CA PHE A 270 -2.27 -27.26 7.85
C PHE A 270 -1.23 -27.11 8.97
N THR A 271 0.05 -27.32 8.64
CA THR A 271 1.15 -27.16 9.60
C THR A 271 2.00 -25.96 9.25
N VAL A 272 2.16 -25.05 10.20
CA VAL A 272 3.10 -23.93 10.14
C VAL A 272 4.31 -24.28 10.98
N THR A 273 5.50 -24.16 10.39
CA THR A 273 6.79 -24.37 11.04
C THR A 273 7.50 -23.04 11.21
N LEU A 274 8.02 -22.76 12.40
CA LEU A 274 8.76 -21.53 12.72
C LEU A 274 10.22 -21.85 13.04
N ASN A 275 11.19 -21.17 12.40
CA ASN A 275 12.62 -21.53 12.45
C ASN A 275 13.55 -20.37 12.87
N PRO A 276 13.87 -20.19 14.16
CA PRO A 276 13.10 -20.61 15.33
C PRO A 276 11.83 -19.77 15.50
N GLY A 277 10.96 -20.17 16.42
CA GLY A 277 9.74 -19.42 16.74
C GLY A 277 9.36 -19.51 18.22
N SER A 278 8.33 -18.74 18.59
CA SER A 278 7.76 -18.69 19.93
C SER A 278 6.84 -19.89 20.17
N GLN A 279 6.76 -20.37 21.42
CA GLN A 279 5.97 -21.55 21.81
C GLN A 279 4.58 -21.21 22.37
N ASP A 280 4.29 -19.93 22.53
CA ASP A 280 3.11 -19.35 23.18
C ASP A 280 2.19 -18.61 22.19
N LEU A 281 2.16 -19.05 20.93
CA LEU A 281 1.28 -18.46 19.92
C LEU A 281 -0.13 -19.07 19.99
N SER A 282 -1.12 -18.27 19.60
CA SER A 282 -2.53 -18.68 19.52
C SER A 282 -3.11 -18.38 18.14
N ALA A 283 -4.39 -18.68 17.88
CA ALA A 283 -5.02 -18.44 16.59
C ALA A 283 -4.82 -16.99 16.09
N SER A 284 -4.90 -15.98 16.98
CA SER A 284 -4.72 -14.56 16.63
C SER A 284 -3.30 -14.20 16.18
N SER A 285 -2.32 -15.06 16.45
CA SER A 285 -0.94 -14.93 15.97
C SER A 285 -0.79 -15.26 14.48
N PHE A 286 -1.78 -15.93 13.89
CA PHE A 286 -1.77 -16.39 12.50
C PHE A 286 -2.86 -15.68 11.70
N LYS A 287 -2.53 -15.28 10.48
CA LYS A 287 -3.48 -14.73 9.51
C LYS A 287 -3.27 -15.39 8.16
N LEU A 288 -4.31 -16.02 7.63
CA LEU A 288 -4.24 -16.73 6.36
C LEU A 288 -5.03 -15.96 5.31
N TYR A 289 -4.44 -15.76 4.13
CA TYR A 289 -5.09 -15.13 3.00
C TYR A 289 -5.15 -16.12 1.84
N HIS A 290 -6.32 -16.26 1.21
CA HIS A 290 -6.46 -16.94 -0.08
C HIS A 290 -6.25 -15.91 -1.19
N LEU A 291 -5.19 -16.10 -1.98
CA LEU A 291 -4.85 -15.21 -3.09
C LEU A 291 -5.50 -15.74 -4.38
N GLU A 292 -6.68 -15.23 -4.72
CA GLU A 292 -7.37 -15.58 -5.98
C GLU A 292 -6.63 -15.01 -7.20
N THR A 293 -6.05 -13.83 -7.02
CA THR A 293 -5.21 -13.12 -7.97
C THR A 293 -3.91 -12.71 -7.29
N LEU A 294 -2.81 -12.74 -8.04
CA LEU A 294 -1.51 -12.22 -7.58
C LEU A 294 -1.46 -10.72 -7.87
N ASP A 295 -2.25 -9.96 -7.11
CA ASP A 295 -2.28 -8.51 -7.19
C ASP A 295 -1.15 -7.91 -6.35
N MET A 296 -0.28 -7.19 -7.03
CA MET A 296 0.95 -6.67 -6.43
C MET A 296 1.28 -5.29 -6.98
N VAL A 297 2.03 -4.54 -6.18
CA VAL A 297 2.66 -3.28 -6.58
C VAL A 297 4.15 -3.53 -6.76
N LYS A 298 4.70 -3.07 -7.89
CA LYS A 298 6.13 -3.16 -8.18
C LYS A 298 6.75 -1.79 -8.04
N VAL A 299 7.83 -1.69 -7.27
CA VAL A 299 8.50 -0.42 -6.99
C VAL A 299 10.00 -0.56 -7.18
N TYR A 300 10.60 0.50 -7.71
CA TYR A 300 12.03 0.63 -7.91
C TYR A 300 12.48 1.83 -7.09
N TYR A 301 13.51 1.66 -6.26
CA TYR A 301 13.91 2.67 -5.28
C TYR A 301 15.25 3.33 -5.60
N TRP A 302 15.29 4.62 -5.34
CA TRP A 302 16.48 5.44 -5.35
C TRP A 302 16.65 6.05 -3.97
N TYR A 303 17.89 6.33 -3.58
CA TYR A 303 18.21 6.95 -2.31
C TYR A 303 19.30 8.01 -2.48
N PRO A 304 19.32 9.04 -1.61
CA PRO A 304 20.37 10.04 -1.62
C PRO A 304 21.69 9.44 -1.10
N LEU A 305 22.78 9.70 -1.80
CA LEU A 305 24.12 9.29 -1.39
C LEU A 305 24.51 9.96 -0.06
N GLN A 306 24.74 9.18 1.00
CA GLN A 306 25.16 9.72 2.31
C GLN A 306 26.62 10.19 2.31
N PRO A 307 27.01 11.09 3.24
CA PRO A 307 28.37 11.61 3.31
C PRO A 307 29.46 10.54 3.46
N SER A 308 29.15 9.42 4.14
CA SER A 308 30.07 8.29 4.37
C SER A 308 30.07 7.25 3.26
N PHE A 309 29.37 7.45 2.14
CA PHE A 309 29.27 6.47 1.07
C PHE A 309 30.26 6.77 -0.06
N TRP A 310 30.96 5.74 -0.52
CA TRP A 310 31.86 5.84 -1.66
C TRP A 310 31.11 5.72 -2.98
N LEU A 311 31.33 6.64 -3.91
CA LEU A 311 30.83 6.49 -5.28
C LEU A 311 31.96 6.40 -6.31
N ASN A 312 33.01 7.20 -6.12
CA ASN A 312 34.18 7.25 -7.00
C ASN A 312 35.29 8.10 -6.35
N LYS A 313 36.42 8.27 -7.03
CA LYS A 313 37.56 9.08 -6.56
C LYS A 313 37.22 10.53 -6.16
N ASN A 314 36.16 11.12 -6.74
CA ASN A 314 35.73 12.49 -6.45
C ASN A 314 34.68 12.54 -5.33
N THR A 315 34.12 11.39 -4.95
CA THR A 315 33.15 11.24 -3.85
C THR A 315 33.55 10.01 -3.04
N PRO A 316 34.64 10.11 -2.25
CA PRO A 316 35.31 8.96 -1.68
C PRO A 316 34.69 8.48 -0.35
N GLY A 317 33.57 9.05 0.12
CA GLY A 317 32.96 8.70 1.41
C GLY A 317 33.51 9.48 2.62
N ASN A 318 34.08 10.67 2.38
CA ASN A 318 34.59 11.58 3.42
C ASN A 318 33.79 12.90 3.51
N SER A 319 32.50 12.86 3.14
CA SER A 319 31.60 14.02 3.06
C SER A 319 31.91 15.03 1.93
N THR A 320 32.85 14.73 1.02
CA THR A 320 33.13 15.56 -0.16
C THR A 320 32.55 14.95 -1.44
N GLY A 321 32.42 15.76 -2.49
CA GLY A 321 31.93 15.32 -3.79
C GLY A 321 30.42 15.51 -3.93
N GLN A 322 29.75 14.51 -4.50
CA GLN A 322 28.33 14.58 -4.88
C GLN A 322 27.41 13.98 -3.81
N VAL A 323 27.61 14.37 -2.54
CA VAL A 323 26.72 13.97 -1.43
C VAL A 323 25.28 14.44 -1.73
N GLY A 324 24.31 13.59 -1.45
CA GLY A 324 22.89 13.82 -1.75
C GLY A 324 22.48 13.46 -3.18
N LEU A 325 23.42 13.03 -4.04
CA LEU A 325 23.08 12.53 -5.37
C LEU A 325 22.13 11.33 -5.27
N SER A 326 21.03 11.39 -6.01
CA SER A 326 20.08 10.27 -6.14
C SER A 326 20.72 9.13 -6.92
N ILE A 327 20.77 7.94 -6.32
CA ILE A 327 21.35 6.74 -6.91
C ILE A 327 20.41 5.53 -6.78
N PRO A 328 20.41 4.59 -7.74
CA PRO A 328 19.55 3.42 -7.69
C PRO A 328 20.00 2.43 -6.62
N TRP A 329 19.02 1.79 -5.98
CA TRP A 329 19.27 0.68 -5.08
C TRP A 329 19.52 -0.61 -5.86
N LEU A 330 20.65 -1.27 -5.58
CA LEU A 330 21.11 -2.49 -6.25
C LEU A 330 20.89 -2.45 -7.78
N PRO A 331 21.68 -1.62 -8.51
CA PRO A 331 21.45 -1.40 -9.93
C PRO A 331 21.48 -2.70 -10.75
N ASP A 332 20.42 -2.93 -11.54
CA ASP A 332 20.25 -4.08 -12.42
C ASP A 332 19.97 -3.62 -13.86
N GLY A 333 21.05 -3.41 -14.60
CA GLY A 333 21.00 -2.97 -15.99
C GLY A 333 20.55 -1.51 -16.16
N GLN A 334 20.00 -1.21 -17.33
CA GLN A 334 19.52 0.13 -17.69
C GLN A 334 18.01 0.13 -17.93
N ILE A 335 17.39 1.28 -17.71
CA ILE A 335 15.97 1.50 -17.95
C ILE A 335 15.70 1.52 -19.46
N THR A 336 14.77 0.67 -19.89
CA THR A 336 14.32 0.52 -21.27
C THR A 336 12.86 0.98 -21.43
N SER A 337 12.40 1.13 -22.68
CA SER A 337 11.00 1.50 -22.97
C SER A 337 9.98 0.44 -22.52
N SER A 338 10.38 -0.82 -22.41
CA SER A 338 9.52 -1.90 -21.91
C SER A 338 9.32 -1.88 -20.39
N ASP A 339 10.15 -1.16 -19.63
CA ASP A 339 10.05 -1.15 -18.17
C ASP A 339 8.90 -0.27 -17.64
N GLY A 340 8.36 0.62 -18.49
CA GLY A 340 7.23 1.50 -18.17
C GLY A 340 7.60 2.81 -17.46
N PHE A 341 8.90 3.10 -17.31
CA PHE A 341 9.38 4.34 -16.71
C PHE A 341 9.07 5.59 -17.56
N PRO A 342 9.06 6.78 -16.94
CA PRO A 342 9.05 8.06 -17.66
C PRO A 342 10.15 8.15 -18.72
N LYS A 343 9.84 8.79 -19.86
CA LYS A 343 10.75 8.86 -21.03
C LYS A 343 12.09 9.53 -20.73
N ASP A 344 12.12 10.46 -19.78
CA ASP A 344 13.31 11.17 -19.31
C ASP A 344 14.24 10.31 -18.44
N MET A 345 13.78 9.15 -17.99
CA MET A 345 14.58 8.19 -17.23
C MET A 345 15.23 7.08 -18.09
N LEU A 346 14.91 7.01 -19.38
CA LEU A 346 15.49 6.00 -20.27
C LEU A 346 17.03 6.04 -20.27
N ASN A 347 17.65 4.86 -20.32
CA ASN A 347 19.11 4.64 -20.25
C ASN A 347 19.78 4.98 -18.91
N ARG A 348 19.05 5.48 -17.90
CA ARG A 348 19.58 5.56 -16.53
C ARG A 348 19.74 4.14 -15.95
N PRO A 349 20.61 3.93 -14.96
CA PRO A 349 20.69 2.64 -14.27
C PRO A 349 19.35 2.32 -13.60
N LYS A 350 18.87 1.10 -13.77
CA LYS A 350 17.60 0.64 -13.23
C LYS A 350 17.84 0.08 -11.83
N SER A 351 17.08 0.51 -10.82
CA SER A 351 17.08 -0.11 -9.50
C SER A 351 16.54 -1.53 -9.59
N LEU A 352 16.88 -2.38 -8.62
CA LEU A 352 16.19 -3.66 -8.42
C LEU A 352 14.68 -3.45 -8.24
N GLU A 353 13.89 -4.41 -8.72
CA GLU A 353 12.43 -4.47 -8.55
C GLU A 353 12.09 -5.02 -7.15
N ILE A 354 11.30 -4.26 -6.39
CA ILE A 354 10.71 -4.68 -5.12
C ILE A 354 9.23 -4.94 -5.35
N THR A 355 8.73 -6.04 -4.80
CA THR A 355 7.32 -6.43 -4.92
C THR A 355 6.61 -6.28 -3.59
N TYR A 356 5.41 -5.72 -3.66
CA TYR A 356 4.46 -5.65 -2.55
C TYR A 356 3.21 -6.43 -2.91
N ASP A 357 3.03 -7.61 -2.31
CA ASP A 357 1.81 -8.38 -2.42
C ASP A 357 0.70 -7.70 -1.62
N VAL A 358 -0.42 -7.37 -2.26
CA VAL A 358 -1.48 -6.57 -1.63
C VAL A 358 -2.68 -7.46 -1.26
N VAL A 359 -3.13 -7.35 -0.02
CA VAL A 359 -4.35 -8.00 0.50
C VAL A 359 -5.37 -6.97 0.95
N TRP A 360 -6.65 -7.34 1.02
CA TRP A 360 -7.67 -6.45 1.58
C TRP A 360 -7.50 -6.30 3.11
N PRO A 361 -7.83 -5.12 3.67
CA PRO A 361 -7.86 -4.94 5.11
C PRO A 361 -8.98 -5.77 5.75
N GLU A 362 -8.77 -6.15 7.01
CA GLU A 362 -9.69 -6.97 7.78
C GLU A 362 -10.93 -6.17 8.18
N GLU A 363 -10.72 -4.91 8.53
CA GLU A 363 -11.77 -3.97 8.89
C GLU A 363 -11.86 -2.89 7.82
N VAL A 364 -12.98 -2.90 7.09
CA VAL A 364 -13.32 -1.88 6.10
C VAL A 364 -14.50 -1.04 6.61
N PRO A 365 -14.55 0.27 6.34
CA PRO A 365 -15.76 1.06 6.54
C PRO A 365 -16.95 0.47 5.77
N ILE A 366 -18.10 0.33 6.43
CA ILE A 366 -19.29 -0.29 5.85
C ILE A 366 -20.38 0.76 5.63
N LEU A 367 -20.85 0.86 4.38
CA LEU A 367 -22.03 1.65 4.00
C LEU A 367 -23.23 0.72 3.85
N LYS A 368 -24.25 0.83 4.73
CA LYS A 368 -25.46 0.01 4.57
C LYS A 368 -26.31 0.50 3.40
N ALA A 369 -27.14 -0.39 2.88
CA ALA A 369 -28.07 -0.07 1.81
C ALA A 369 -29.06 1.04 2.24
N GLY A 370 -29.15 2.11 1.46
CA GLY A 370 -30.01 3.26 1.74
C GLY A 370 -29.33 4.40 2.51
N GLU A 371 -28.11 4.20 3.02
CA GLU A 371 -27.30 5.26 3.60
C GLU A 371 -26.70 6.18 2.52
N THR A 372 -26.18 7.34 2.96
CA THR A 372 -25.49 8.28 2.09
C THR A 372 -24.17 8.72 2.72
N LEU A 373 -23.19 9.09 1.89
CA LEU A 373 -21.88 9.54 2.35
C LEU A 373 -21.80 11.06 2.61
N THR A 374 -22.93 11.76 2.76
CA THR A 374 -22.92 13.24 2.84
C THR A 374 -22.23 13.73 4.11
N PHE A 375 -22.43 13.03 5.22
CA PHE A 375 -21.81 13.32 6.52
C PHE A 375 -20.86 12.19 6.94
N PRO A 376 -19.78 12.49 7.69
CA PRO A 376 -18.90 11.46 8.20
C PRO A 376 -19.62 10.60 9.24
N GLY A 377 -19.26 9.33 9.33
CA GLY A 377 -19.94 8.38 10.20
C GLY A 377 -20.47 7.20 9.40
N GLY A 378 -21.73 6.85 9.59
CA GLY A 378 -22.36 5.69 8.99
C GLY A 378 -23.09 4.89 10.05
N GLU A 379 -24.26 4.38 9.70
CA GLU A 379 -25.14 3.67 10.64
C GLU A 379 -24.42 2.45 11.22
N TYR A 380 -23.60 1.78 10.41
CA TYR A 380 -22.81 0.64 10.88
C TYR A 380 -21.86 1.02 12.03
N ARG A 381 -21.18 2.18 11.94
CA ARG A 381 -20.30 2.68 12.99
C ARG A 381 -21.08 3.19 14.21
N GLU A 382 -22.27 3.74 14.02
CA GLU A 382 -23.13 4.13 15.16
C GLU A 382 -23.53 2.91 15.98
N ASP A 383 -23.83 1.79 15.33
CA ASP A 383 -24.13 0.51 15.98
C ASP A 383 -22.87 -0.20 16.55
N HIS A 384 -21.70 0.05 15.92
CA HIS A 384 -20.41 -0.56 16.27
C HIS A 384 -19.34 0.53 16.49
N PRO A 385 -19.28 1.13 17.70
CA PRO A 385 -18.43 2.29 17.97
C PRO A 385 -16.92 2.10 17.69
N ASP A 386 -16.45 0.85 17.76
CA ASP A 386 -15.06 0.48 17.54
C ASP A 386 -14.71 0.29 16.05
N TYR A 387 -15.69 0.27 15.15
CA TYR A 387 -15.47 0.11 13.70
C TYR A 387 -15.08 1.42 12.99
N PRO A 388 -14.27 1.37 11.92
CA PRO A 388 -13.92 2.55 11.14
C PRO A 388 -15.15 3.19 10.47
N GLY A 389 -15.18 4.53 10.48
CA GLY A 389 -16.28 5.31 9.92
C GLY A 389 -16.08 5.67 8.45
N LEU A 390 -17.17 5.95 7.77
CA LEU A 390 -17.16 6.49 6.41
C LEU A 390 -16.83 7.99 6.41
N PRO A 391 -16.22 8.49 5.33
CA PRO A 391 -15.97 9.91 5.15
C PRO A 391 -17.26 10.67 4.81
N GLY A 392 -17.31 11.95 5.20
CA GLY A 392 -18.32 12.88 4.72
C GLY A 392 -17.85 13.55 3.43
N VAL A 393 -18.59 13.36 2.34
CA VAL A 393 -18.24 13.83 0.98
C VAL A 393 -18.90 15.15 0.61
N LEU A 394 -19.85 15.67 1.41
CA LEU A 394 -20.59 16.90 1.08
C LEU A 394 -19.66 18.11 0.91
N SER A 395 -18.59 18.18 1.69
CA SER A 395 -17.61 19.29 1.67
C SER A 395 -16.46 19.05 0.68
N TRP A 396 -16.51 18.01 -0.14
CA TRP A 396 -15.43 17.74 -1.09
C TRP A 396 -15.46 18.75 -2.25
N ALA A 397 -14.32 19.38 -2.52
CA ALA A 397 -14.15 20.20 -3.72
C ALA A 397 -14.15 19.34 -4.99
N ALA A 398 -13.61 18.12 -4.90
CA ALA A 398 -13.60 17.12 -5.95
C ALA A 398 -13.44 15.72 -5.33
N GLY A 399 -13.86 14.68 -6.05
CA GLY A 399 -13.64 13.30 -5.70
C GLY A 399 -13.33 12.46 -6.93
N GLN A 400 -12.54 11.41 -6.75
CA GLN A 400 -12.20 10.46 -7.81
C GLN A 400 -12.40 9.05 -7.27
N ILE A 401 -12.99 8.19 -8.10
CA ILE A 401 -12.98 6.74 -7.87
C ILE A 401 -11.64 6.23 -8.39
N VAL A 402 -10.83 5.70 -7.49
CA VAL A 402 -9.48 5.19 -7.79
C VAL A 402 -9.43 3.67 -7.90
N TYR A 403 -10.49 2.98 -7.47
CA TYR A 403 -10.69 1.55 -7.68
C TYR A 403 -12.19 1.20 -7.61
N ASP A 404 -12.61 0.21 -8.40
CA ASP A 404 -13.96 -0.37 -8.40
C ASP A 404 -13.86 -1.86 -8.79
N SER A 405 -14.42 -2.76 -7.97
CA SER A 405 -14.29 -4.21 -8.20
C SER A 405 -14.99 -4.71 -9.47
N LEU A 406 -16.02 -4.02 -9.98
CA LEU A 406 -16.65 -4.36 -11.26
C LEU A 406 -15.97 -3.70 -12.46
N ALA A 407 -15.07 -2.73 -12.22
CA ALA A 407 -14.20 -2.14 -13.23
C ALA A 407 -12.75 -2.03 -12.73
N PRO A 408 -12.02 -3.16 -12.52
CA PRO A 408 -10.70 -3.16 -11.90
C PRO A 408 -9.62 -2.36 -12.64
N THR A 409 -9.79 -2.13 -13.95
CA THR A 409 -8.90 -1.32 -14.79
C THR A 409 -9.34 0.15 -14.93
N LEU A 410 -10.51 0.52 -14.39
CA LEU A 410 -11.13 1.84 -14.51
C LEU A 410 -11.19 2.40 -15.93
N GLU A 411 -11.46 1.55 -16.92
CA GLU A 411 -11.69 1.98 -18.30
C GLU A 411 -12.91 2.91 -18.39
N SER A 412 -12.71 4.09 -18.97
CA SER A 412 -13.73 5.15 -19.07
C SER A 412 -14.98 4.72 -19.84
N GLU A 413 -14.83 3.81 -20.82
CA GLU A 413 -15.93 3.25 -21.61
C GLU A 413 -16.94 2.48 -20.76
N ASN A 414 -16.50 1.94 -19.62
CA ASN A 414 -17.30 1.10 -18.73
C ASN A 414 -18.05 1.89 -17.64
N LEU A 415 -17.83 3.20 -17.53
CA LEU A 415 -18.38 4.05 -16.45
C LEU A 415 -19.90 3.90 -16.29
N TYR A 416 -20.64 3.82 -17.40
CA TYR A 416 -22.10 3.79 -17.39
C TYR A 416 -22.72 2.40 -17.17
N TYR A 417 -21.95 1.32 -17.24
CA TYR A 417 -22.52 -0.05 -17.25
C TYR A 417 -21.87 -1.01 -16.26
N ARG A 418 -20.64 -0.75 -15.81
CA ARG A 418 -19.93 -1.67 -14.91
C ARG A 418 -19.58 -1.09 -13.55
N TYR A 419 -19.37 0.22 -13.43
CA TYR A 419 -18.97 0.79 -12.14
C TYR A 419 -20.06 0.59 -11.08
N LEU A 420 -19.67 0.08 -9.91
CA LEU A 420 -20.49 -0.04 -8.71
C LEU A 420 -20.78 1.33 -8.10
N ALA A 421 -19.77 2.19 -8.07
CA ALA A 421 -19.87 3.52 -7.47
C ALA A 421 -19.79 4.61 -8.53
N ARG A 422 -20.54 5.70 -8.30
CA ARG A 422 -20.48 6.92 -9.12
C ARG A 422 -20.51 8.13 -8.20
N LEU A 423 -19.70 9.13 -8.53
CA LEU A 423 -19.73 10.41 -7.83
C LEU A 423 -20.61 11.38 -8.60
N PHE A 424 -21.54 12.00 -7.91
CA PHE A 424 -22.53 12.88 -8.51
C PHE A 424 -22.73 14.15 -7.67
N PRO A 425 -22.63 15.35 -8.28
CA PRO A 425 -22.88 16.61 -7.58
C PRO A 425 -24.39 16.84 -7.38
N ALA A 426 -24.92 16.28 -6.30
CA ALA A 426 -26.34 16.19 -6.02
C ALA A 426 -27.07 17.54 -5.79
N LEU A 427 -26.34 18.62 -5.53
CA LEU A 427 -26.91 19.93 -5.17
C LEU A 427 -26.78 20.99 -6.26
N ILE A 428 -25.99 20.74 -7.31
CA ILE A 428 -25.75 21.72 -8.38
C ILE A 428 -27.04 21.97 -9.18
N GLU A 429 -27.27 23.22 -9.60
CA GLU A 429 -28.38 23.52 -10.51
C GLU A 429 -28.15 22.91 -11.89
N ARG A 430 -29.16 22.21 -12.42
CA ARG A 430 -29.18 21.73 -13.80
C ARG A 430 -30.25 22.51 -14.54
N GLN A 431 -29.93 23.03 -15.71
CA GLN A 431 -30.80 23.95 -16.45
C GLN A 431 -30.79 23.61 -17.94
N VAL A 432 -31.92 23.82 -18.59
CA VAL A 432 -32.11 23.72 -20.04
C VAL A 432 -32.78 24.97 -20.57
N ASP A 433 -32.54 25.29 -21.84
CA ASP A 433 -33.07 26.51 -22.45
C ASP A 433 -34.58 26.37 -22.70
N LEU A 434 -35.34 27.39 -22.31
CA LEU A 434 -36.77 27.50 -22.58
C LEU A 434 -37.13 28.98 -22.72
N ALA A 435 -37.19 29.43 -23.98
CA ALA A 435 -37.44 30.82 -24.30
C ALA A 435 -38.79 31.30 -23.73
N MET A 436 -38.84 32.57 -23.32
CA MET A 436 -40.01 33.15 -22.64
C MET A 436 -41.25 33.22 -23.55
N ASP A 437 -41.07 33.29 -24.87
CA ASP A 437 -42.13 33.22 -25.88
C ASP A 437 -42.66 31.79 -26.09
N GLN A 438 -41.86 30.77 -25.76
CA GLN A 438 -42.22 29.35 -25.79
C GLN A 438 -42.80 28.87 -24.45
N PHE A 439 -42.64 29.65 -23.38
CA PHE A 439 -43.14 29.31 -22.05
C PHE A 439 -44.68 29.39 -21.99
N PRO A 440 -45.39 28.45 -21.32
CA PRO A 440 -46.85 28.44 -21.31
C PRO A 440 -47.44 29.67 -20.58
N GLU A 441 -48.38 30.37 -21.22
CA GLU A 441 -49.09 31.52 -20.62
C GLU A 441 -49.79 31.17 -19.30
N ASP A 442 -50.40 29.98 -19.25
CA ASP A 442 -51.12 29.48 -18.07
C ASP A 442 -50.20 29.17 -16.88
N LEU A 443 -48.87 29.11 -17.08
CA LEU A 443 -47.88 28.90 -16.02
C LEU A 443 -47.11 30.18 -15.66
N LYS A 444 -47.50 31.34 -16.22
CA LYS A 444 -46.92 32.63 -15.82
C LYS A 444 -47.51 33.10 -14.49
N PRO A 445 -46.83 34.02 -13.76
CA PRO A 445 -47.30 34.50 -12.45
C PRO A 445 -48.74 35.03 -12.42
N ALA A 446 -49.24 35.57 -13.54
CA ALA A 446 -50.61 36.06 -13.68
C ALA A 446 -51.69 34.98 -13.45
N SER A 447 -51.40 33.71 -13.73
CA SER A 447 -52.33 32.60 -13.56
C SER A 447 -52.49 32.14 -12.10
N LYS A 448 -51.65 32.66 -11.18
CA LYS A 448 -51.57 32.27 -9.76
C LYS A 448 -51.15 30.82 -9.51
N ARG A 449 -50.78 30.05 -10.55
CA ARG A 449 -50.30 28.65 -10.46
C ARG A 449 -48.83 28.52 -10.09
N VAL A 450 -48.09 29.63 -10.09
CA VAL A 450 -46.70 29.68 -9.66
C VAL A 450 -46.49 30.60 -8.45
N ASP A 451 -45.47 30.29 -7.66
CA ASP A 451 -44.90 31.16 -6.63
C ASP A 451 -43.64 31.82 -7.17
N VAL A 452 -43.53 33.13 -6.97
CA VAL A 452 -42.34 33.91 -7.38
C VAL A 452 -41.44 34.10 -6.17
N ILE A 453 -40.25 33.49 -6.22
CA ILE A 453 -39.25 33.57 -5.15
C ILE A 453 -37.93 33.97 -5.81
N MET A 454 -37.38 35.13 -5.40
CA MET A 454 -36.13 35.67 -5.96
C MET A 454 -36.11 35.68 -7.51
N ASN A 455 -37.21 36.15 -8.12
CA ASN A 455 -37.45 36.17 -9.58
C ASN A 455 -37.56 34.83 -10.29
N ARG A 456 -37.45 33.69 -9.58
CA ARG A 456 -37.73 32.35 -10.13
C ARG A 456 -39.18 31.96 -9.89
N TRP A 457 -39.77 31.23 -10.83
CA TRP A 457 -41.15 30.77 -10.79
C TRP A 457 -41.20 29.29 -10.42
N TYR A 458 -41.81 28.98 -9.28
CA TYR A 458 -41.97 27.63 -8.74
C TYR A 458 -43.42 27.16 -8.89
N PHE A 459 -43.64 25.91 -9.27
CA PHE A 459 -44.98 25.43 -9.65
C PHE A 459 -45.76 24.87 -8.45
N LYS A 460 -46.91 25.47 -8.11
CA LYS A 460 -47.71 25.13 -6.92
C LYS A 460 -48.37 23.75 -6.97
N GLU A 461 -48.68 23.28 -8.17
CA GLU A 461 -49.35 21.98 -8.37
C GLU A 461 -48.42 20.79 -8.14
N LEU A 462 -47.09 21.02 -8.11
CA LEU A 462 -46.13 19.99 -7.80
C LEU A 462 -46.19 19.61 -6.32
N HIS A 463 -45.99 18.32 -6.02
CA HIS A 463 -45.90 17.86 -4.64
C HIS A 463 -44.68 18.48 -3.93
N ALA A 464 -44.69 18.49 -2.59
CA ALA A 464 -43.65 19.11 -1.76
C ALA A 464 -42.22 18.68 -2.14
N GLY A 465 -42.04 17.41 -2.52
CA GLY A 465 -40.77 16.87 -2.99
C GLY A 465 -40.22 17.44 -4.32
N LEU A 466 -41.01 18.19 -5.10
CA LEU A 466 -40.59 18.84 -6.36
C LEU A 466 -40.81 20.36 -6.35
N GLN A 467 -41.79 20.85 -5.59
CA GLN A 467 -42.21 22.24 -5.58
C GLN A 467 -41.07 23.24 -5.31
N LYS A 468 -40.09 22.87 -4.46
CA LYS A 468 -38.90 23.69 -4.17
C LYS A 468 -37.74 23.46 -5.14
N ARG A 469 -37.76 22.36 -5.90
CA ARG A 469 -36.64 21.90 -6.74
C ARG A 469 -36.76 22.38 -8.18
N ILE A 470 -37.98 22.41 -8.73
CA ILE A 470 -38.23 22.76 -10.14
C ILE A 470 -38.64 24.23 -10.25
N TYR A 471 -37.95 24.97 -11.10
CA TYR A 471 -38.22 26.38 -11.33
C TYR A 471 -38.03 26.79 -12.79
N TYR A 472 -38.67 27.88 -13.17
CA TYR A 472 -38.37 28.62 -14.37
C TYR A 472 -37.74 29.97 -14.02
N ASP A 473 -36.65 30.32 -14.69
CA ASP A 473 -35.99 31.62 -14.57
C ASP A 473 -36.26 32.46 -15.83
N PRO A 474 -37.10 33.51 -15.75
CA PRO A 474 -37.45 34.35 -16.89
C PRO A 474 -36.32 35.31 -17.30
N ILE A 475 -35.29 35.51 -16.47
CA ILE A 475 -34.16 36.39 -16.81
C ILE A 475 -33.17 35.63 -17.70
N THR A 476 -32.88 34.38 -17.34
CA THR A 476 -31.98 33.53 -18.13
C THR A 476 -32.71 32.73 -19.20
N GLU A 477 -34.05 32.74 -19.19
CA GLU A 477 -34.94 31.95 -20.05
C GLU A 477 -34.63 30.45 -19.96
N LYS A 478 -34.57 29.92 -18.74
CA LYS A 478 -34.18 28.52 -18.48
C LYS A 478 -35.15 27.83 -17.53
N LEU A 479 -35.42 26.55 -17.82
CA LEU A 479 -36.07 25.63 -16.89
C LEU A 479 -34.98 24.89 -16.11
N GLY A 480 -35.09 24.85 -14.78
CA GLY A 480 -34.06 24.30 -13.92
C GLY A 480 -34.56 23.37 -12.82
N ILE A 481 -33.64 22.53 -12.34
CA ILE A 481 -33.76 21.75 -11.12
C ILE A 481 -32.57 22.01 -10.20
N VAL A 482 -32.82 22.13 -8.91
CA VAL A 482 -31.81 22.23 -7.85
C VAL A 482 -31.99 21.12 -6.82
N GLY A 483 -30.90 20.68 -6.21
CA GLY A 483 -30.92 19.68 -5.14
C GLY A 483 -30.84 20.31 -3.76
N PHE A 484 -31.37 19.61 -2.77
CA PHE A 484 -31.34 20.00 -1.36
C PHE A 484 -30.89 18.86 -0.47
N ILE A 485 -30.25 19.21 0.63
CA ILE A 485 -29.98 18.34 1.76
C ILE A 485 -30.50 19.02 3.03
N ASN A 486 -31.48 18.40 3.68
CA ASN A 486 -32.11 18.94 4.90
C ASN A 486 -32.59 20.40 4.71
N ASP A 487 -33.30 20.66 3.61
CA ASP A 487 -33.77 21.98 3.16
C ASP A 487 -32.66 23.02 2.84
N LYS A 488 -31.40 22.61 2.77
CA LYS A 488 -30.25 23.47 2.42
C LYS A 488 -29.69 23.14 1.04
N THR A 489 -29.10 24.12 0.38
CA THR A 489 -28.44 23.96 -0.91
C THR A 489 -27.10 24.72 -0.97
N LEU A 490 -26.45 24.73 -2.13
CA LEU A 490 -25.20 25.45 -2.32
C LEU A 490 -25.39 26.94 -2.01
N GLY A 491 -24.48 27.49 -1.20
CA GLY A 491 -24.55 28.89 -0.75
C GLY A 491 -25.13 29.06 0.66
N ASP A 492 -25.70 28.01 1.27
CA ASP A 492 -26.10 28.07 2.69
C ASP A 492 -24.89 27.95 3.63
N ASP A 493 -24.72 28.92 4.52
CA ASP A 493 -23.62 28.97 5.51
C ASP A 493 -23.59 27.77 6.47
N THR A 494 -24.72 27.08 6.61
CA THR A 494 -24.87 25.92 7.51
C THR A 494 -24.99 24.59 6.77
N LEU A 495 -24.65 24.55 5.47
CA LEU A 495 -24.79 23.36 4.63
C LEU A 495 -24.07 22.13 5.22
N THR A 496 -22.90 22.35 5.81
CA THR A 496 -22.03 21.30 6.37
C THR A 496 -22.23 21.08 7.88
N ALA A 497 -23.17 21.79 8.50
CA ALA A 497 -23.51 21.58 9.90
C ALA A 497 -24.08 20.17 10.10
N SER A 498 -23.91 19.62 11.31
CA SER A 498 -24.37 18.28 11.66
C SER A 498 -25.83 18.03 11.22
N PRO A 499 -26.13 16.83 10.70
CA PRO A 499 -27.45 16.54 10.20
C PRO A 499 -28.49 16.63 11.33
N PRO A 500 -29.72 17.10 11.02
CA PRO A 500 -30.83 17.00 11.95
C PRO A 500 -31.27 15.53 12.10
N SER A 501 -32.11 15.26 13.10
CA SER A 501 -32.64 13.91 13.36
C SER A 501 -33.43 13.31 12.20
N ILE A 502 -33.99 14.15 11.31
CA ILE A 502 -34.69 13.72 10.10
C ILE A 502 -33.78 14.06 8.92
N TYR A 503 -33.11 13.04 8.38
CA TYR A 503 -32.22 13.19 7.23
C TYR A 503 -32.98 13.07 5.92
N VAL A 504 -32.87 14.09 5.06
CA VAL A 504 -33.52 14.11 3.74
C VAL A 504 -32.55 14.64 2.68
N LEU A 505 -32.15 13.76 1.75
CA LEU A 505 -31.46 14.14 0.52
C LEU A 505 -32.44 14.17 -0.64
N GLN A 506 -32.54 15.32 -1.29
CA GLN A 506 -33.33 15.53 -2.51
C GLN A 506 -32.38 15.89 -3.64
N PRO A 507 -31.83 14.91 -4.36
CA PRO A 507 -30.83 15.19 -5.39
C PRO A 507 -31.43 15.98 -6.54
N ASN A 508 -30.61 16.68 -7.32
CA ASN A 508 -30.95 17.25 -8.63
C ASN A 508 -31.15 16.18 -9.73
N ILE A 509 -31.76 15.03 -9.40
CA ILE A 509 -32.09 13.94 -10.32
C ILE A 509 -33.61 13.83 -10.44
N LEU A 510 -34.09 13.72 -11.68
CA LEU A 510 -35.49 13.42 -11.96
C LEU A 510 -35.68 11.92 -12.19
N THR A 511 -36.74 11.38 -11.60
CA THR A 511 -37.26 10.04 -11.88
C THR A 511 -38.33 10.08 -12.97
N ASP A 512 -38.59 8.96 -13.64
CA ASP A 512 -39.68 8.84 -14.63
C ASP A 512 -41.03 9.30 -14.07
N ARG A 513 -41.28 9.02 -12.78
CA ARG A 513 -42.50 9.44 -12.09
C ARG A 513 -42.59 10.96 -11.93
N GLU A 514 -41.49 11.60 -11.57
CA GLU A 514 -41.42 13.05 -11.42
C GLU A 514 -41.58 13.75 -12.77
N VAL A 515 -40.92 13.25 -13.82
CA VAL A 515 -41.08 13.76 -15.20
C VAL A 515 -42.54 13.72 -15.63
N ASN A 516 -43.20 12.57 -15.45
CA ASN A 516 -44.61 12.42 -15.79
C ASN A 516 -45.49 13.41 -15.00
N THR A 517 -45.18 13.62 -13.72
CA THR A 517 -45.91 14.58 -12.86
C THR A 517 -45.74 16.02 -13.35
N ILE A 518 -44.53 16.41 -13.75
CA ILE A 518 -44.25 17.76 -14.25
C ILE A 518 -44.92 18.00 -15.62
N LYS A 519 -44.93 17.00 -16.50
CA LYS A 519 -45.51 17.10 -17.85
C LYS A 519 -47.04 17.19 -17.87
N VAL A 520 -47.72 16.78 -16.80
CA VAL A 520 -49.19 16.80 -16.69
C VAL A 520 -49.73 17.98 -15.89
N ILE A 521 -48.87 18.90 -15.44
CA ILE A 521 -49.32 20.16 -14.83
C ILE A 521 -50.29 20.86 -15.79
N GLU A 522 -51.38 21.38 -15.25
CA GLU A 522 -52.40 22.06 -16.05
C GLU A 522 -51.80 23.31 -16.72
N GLY A 523 -51.99 23.45 -18.03
CA GLY A 523 -51.41 24.54 -18.81
C GLY A 523 -50.03 24.24 -19.42
N ALA A 524 -49.42 23.07 -19.17
CA ALA A 524 -48.16 22.69 -19.81
C ALA A 524 -48.31 22.49 -21.34
N ASN A 525 -47.59 23.29 -22.13
CA ASN A 525 -47.55 23.19 -23.59
C ASN A 525 -46.50 22.16 -24.08
N ALA A 526 -46.40 21.97 -25.40
CA ALA A 526 -45.48 20.99 -26.00
C ALA A 526 -44.00 21.34 -25.75
N GLN A 527 -43.65 22.63 -25.80
CA GLN A 527 -42.29 23.14 -25.62
C GLN A 527 -41.81 22.92 -24.17
N PHE A 528 -42.65 23.23 -23.19
CA PHE A 528 -42.38 22.95 -21.78
C PHE A 528 -42.16 21.46 -21.55
N LYS A 529 -43.00 20.60 -22.13
CA LYS A 529 -42.85 19.14 -22.02
C LYS A 529 -41.53 18.64 -22.63
N ALA A 530 -41.12 19.21 -23.76
CA ALA A 530 -39.83 18.90 -24.39
C ALA A 530 -38.64 19.36 -23.54
N ALA A 531 -38.71 20.56 -22.94
CA ALA A 531 -37.70 21.04 -22.00
C ALA A 531 -37.61 20.15 -20.75
N VAL A 532 -38.73 19.64 -20.24
CA VAL A 532 -38.74 18.68 -19.12
C VAL A 532 -38.05 17.37 -19.52
N ASP A 533 -38.26 16.86 -20.73
CA ASP A 533 -37.57 15.66 -21.24
C ASP A 533 -36.06 15.90 -21.41
N GLU A 534 -35.67 17.08 -21.90
CA GLU A 534 -34.26 17.48 -22.00
C GLU A 534 -33.61 17.58 -20.62
N LEU A 535 -34.30 18.19 -19.66
CA LEU A 535 -33.84 18.30 -18.27
C LEU A 535 -33.69 16.91 -17.64
N PHE A 536 -34.64 16.00 -17.88
CA PHE A 536 -34.55 14.62 -17.44
C PHE A 536 -33.29 13.95 -17.99
N HIS A 537 -33.06 14.02 -19.31
CA HIS A 537 -31.85 13.46 -19.93
C HIS A 537 -30.55 14.07 -19.39
N LEU A 538 -30.53 15.36 -19.09
CA LEU A 538 -29.38 16.02 -18.48
C LEU A 538 -29.09 15.47 -17.09
N THR A 539 -30.13 15.20 -16.30
CA THR A 539 -30.00 14.65 -14.94
C THR A 539 -29.75 13.14 -14.91
N SER A 540 -30.27 12.39 -15.88
CA SER A 540 -30.18 10.92 -15.95
C SER A 540 -28.84 10.43 -16.51
N LYS A 541 -28.13 11.24 -17.32
CA LYS A 541 -26.77 10.94 -17.78
C LYS A 541 -25.74 10.80 -16.64
N CYS A 542 -26.12 11.15 -15.41
CA CYS A 542 -25.27 11.03 -14.25
C CYS A 542 -25.55 9.80 -13.38
N CYS A 543 -26.61 9.03 -13.68
CA CYS A 543 -27.09 7.90 -12.87
C CYS A 543 -26.74 6.56 -13.49
#